data_AF-A0A349M4P7-F1
#
_entry.id   AF-A0A349M4P7-F1
#
_cell.length_a   1.000
_cell.length_b   1.000
_cell.length_c   1.000
_cell.angle_alpha   90.00
_cell.angle_beta   90.00
_cell.angle_gamma   90.00
#
_symmetry.space_group_name_H-M   'P 1'
#
loop_
_entity.id
_entity.type
_entity.pdbx_description
1 polymer ?
#
loop_
_entity_poly.entity_id
_entity_poly.type
_entity_poly.pdbx_seq_one_letter_code
_entity_poly.pdbx_strand_id
1 'polypeptide(L)'
;MKRSFLAKLRANGIYYIAGALLLLIGVPLYQYLVLLPLGYSDALTLAEGGAFAPYLSWIGSHLIAFLGYRALSIIAFVALISLPFTLFRIIVAQEILGIEEVEQTENKTEESDEEDQPQQEDSQKLEETAGELLKQEAKDTDETGNTPILSWRGKGFAVLAAWTGLLGIILYTIGSVVSTLYSAVVSNGFTIHTTIPGNFQIISATMTIITYTVGGGLLAIACLFFGAMIVRSGVKLWPSTWVVYGYTALVVAALLSVSAVAVVSAPIAGKAALTTPAYLL
;
A
#
# COMPACT_ATOMS: atom_id res chain seq x y z
N MET A 1 -11.48 -18.37 -22.35
CA MET A 1 -10.44 -17.62 -21.61
C MET A 1 -10.84 -17.18 -20.18
N LYS A 2 -12.12 -16.89 -19.86
CA LYS A 2 -12.56 -16.45 -18.51
C LYS A 2 -12.24 -17.41 -17.34
N ARG A 3 -12.26 -18.74 -17.55
CA ARG A 3 -11.87 -19.74 -16.52
C ARG A 3 -10.42 -19.61 -16.01
N SER A 4 -9.51 -19.05 -16.82
CA SER A 4 -8.10 -18.87 -16.42
C SER A 4 -7.91 -17.71 -15.45
N PHE A 5 -8.71 -16.64 -15.56
CA PHE A 5 -8.54 -15.44 -14.73
C PHE A 5 -9.02 -15.67 -13.29
N LEU A 6 -10.21 -16.25 -13.09
CA LEU A 6 -10.74 -16.56 -11.75
C LEU A 6 -9.87 -17.60 -11.02
N ALA A 7 -9.36 -18.60 -11.73
CA ALA A 7 -8.43 -19.57 -11.16
C ALA A 7 -7.11 -18.92 -10.72
N LYS A 8 -6.54 -18.03 -11.54
CA LYS A 8 -5.35 -17.24 -11.19
C LYS A 8 -5.61 -16.29 -10.02
N LEU A 9 -6.77 -15.65 -9.99
CA LEU A 9 -7.16 -14.75 -8.91
C LEU A 9 -7.29 -15.50 -7.57
N ARG A 10 -7.90 -16.68 -7.59
CA ARG A 10 -8.03 -17.53 -6.40
C ARG A 10 -6.68 -18.06 -5.93
N ALA A 11 -5.84 -18.53 -6.84
CA ALA A 11 -4.49 -19.00 -6.51
C ALA A 11 -3.64 -17.86 -5.92
N ASN A 12 -3.69 -16.68 -6.52
CA ASN A 12 -3.00 -15.49 -6.01
C ASN A 12 -3.57 -15.00 -4.68
N GLY A 13 -4.88 -15.11 -4.48
CA GLY A 13 -5.54 -14.76 -3.23
C GLY A 13 -5.00 -15.53 -2.02
N ILE A 14 -4.67 -16.82 -2.19
CA ILE A 14 -4.05 -17.63 -1.13
C ILE A 14 -2.68 -17.06 -0.75
N TYR A 15 -1.86 -16.70 -1.75
CA TYR A 15 -0.56 -16.08 -1.48
C TYR A 15 -0.70 -14.72 -0.79
N TYR A 16 -1.71 -13.92 -1.14
CA TYR A 16 -1.95 -12.64 -0.49
C TYR A 16 -2.36 -12.80 0.97
N ILE A 17 -3.26 -13.74 1.27
CA ILE A 17 -3.67 -14.05 2.63
C ILE A 17 -2.48 -14.57 3.43
N ALA A 18 -1.69 -15.50 2.86
CA ALA A 18 -0.49 -16.02 3.51
C ALA A 18 0.54 -14.91 3.78
N GLY A 19 0.80 -14.03 2.81
CA GLY A 19 1.69 -12.89 2.97
C GLY A 19 1.21 -11.91 4.04
N ALA A 20 -0.08 -11.58 4.06
CA ALA A 20 -0.67 -10.72 5.08
C ALA A 20 -0.59 -11.34 6.48
N LEU A 21 -0.91 -12.63 6.63
CA LEU A 21 -0.80 -13.35 7.90
C LEU A 21 0.67 -13.44 8.37
N LEU A 22 1.61 -13.63 7.46
CA LEU A 22 3.03 -13.59 7.78
C LEU A 22 3.45 -12.21 8.29
N LEU A 23 3.02 -11.11 7.66
CA LEU A 23 3.37 -9.76 8.13
C LEU A 23 2.70 -9.40 9.46
N LEU A 24 1.41 -9.73 9.64
CA LEU A 24 0.63 -9.32 10.81
C LEU A 24 0.85 -10.21 12.03
N ILE A 25 1.13 -11.50 11.82
CA ILE A 25 1.20 -12.49 12.92
C ILE A 25 2.53 -13.24 12.88
N GLY A 26 2.95 -13.73 11.72
CA GLY A 26 4.15 -14.58 11.62
C GLY A 26 5.44 -13.87 12.06
N VAL A 27 5.74 -12.72 11.46
CA VAL A 27 6.93 -11.91 11.76
C VAL A 27 6.91 -11.43 13.21
N PRO A 28 5.83 -10.86 13.73
CA PRO A 28 5.78 -10.39 15.12
C PRO A 28 5.93 -11.53 16.14
N LEU A 29 5.27 -12.67 15.88
CA LEU A 29 5.37 -13.84 16.73
C LEU A 29 6.78 -14.41 16.73
N TYR A 30 7.47 -14.44 15.59
CA TYR A 30 8.87 -14.85 15.50
C TYR A 30 9.79 -13.92 16.30
N GLN A 31 9.55 -12.61 16.22
CA GLN A 31 10.31 -11.64 17.03
C GLN A 31 10.11 -11.89 18.52
N TYR A 32 8.86 -12.07 18.96
CA TYR A 32 8.53 -12.28 20.36
C TYR A 32 9.06 -13.62 20.91
N LEU A 33 8.87 -14.72 20.18
CA LEU A 33 9.21 -16.06 20.67
C LEU A 33 10.67 -16.45 20.47
N VAL A 34 11.34 -15.92 19.44
CA VAL A 34 12.71 -16.34 19.07
C VAL A 34 13.72 -15.23 19.31
N LEU A 35 13.48 -14.03 18.77
CA LEU A 35 14.50 -12.97 18.82
C LEU A 35 14.63 -12.33 20.21
N LEU A 36 13.49 -12.07 20.86
CA LEU A 36 13.47 -11.36 22.14
C LEU A 36 14.20 -12.15 23.26
N PRO A 37 13.97 -13.47 23.44
CA PRO A 37 14.70 -14.27 24.41
C PRO A 37 16.21 -14.38 24.13
N LEU A 38 16.62 -14.16 22.89
CA LEU A 38 18.04 -14.15 22.49
C LEU A 38 18.71 -12.78 22.68
N GLY A 39 18.02 -11.79 23.26
CA GLY A 39 18.59 -10.46 23.51
C GLY A 39 18.64 -9.54 22.28
N TYR A 40 17.82 -9.81 21.25
CA TYR A 40 17.78 -8.98 20.03
C TYR A 40 17.45 -7.51 20.33
N SER A 41 16.52 -7.26 21.25
CA SER A 41 16.10 -5.90 21.61
C SER A 41 17.27 -5.09 22.15
N ASP A 42 18.02 -5.66 23.10
CA ASP A 42 19.17 -4.98 23.71
C ASP A 42 20.26 -4.70 22.68
N ALA A 43 20.58 -5.69 21.85
CA ALA A 43 21.55 -5.54 20.76
C ALA A 43 21.14 -4.43 19.76
N LEU A 44 19.85 -4.30 19.47
CA LEU A 44 19.32 -3.28 18.57
C LEU A 44 19.38 -1.88 19.20
N THR A 45 18.94 -1.73 20.46
CA THR A 45 18.98 -0.44 21.16
C THR A 45 20.41 0.12 21.30
N LEU A 46 21.41 -0.74 21.48
CA LEU A 46 22.82 -0.34 21.49
C LEU A 46 23.27 0.18 20.11
N ALA A 47 22.82 -0.46 19.03
CA ALA A 47 23.09 0.04 17.67
C ALA A 47 22.40 1.38 17.39
N GLU A 48 21.24 1.65 17.97
CA GLU A 48 20.59 2.96 17.91
C GLU A 48 21.45 4.05 18.57
N GLY A 49 22.09 3.73 19.68
CA GLY A 49 23.09 4.58 20.34
C GLY A 49 24.42 4.71 19.60
N GLY A 50 24.54 4.13 18.40
CA GLY A 50 25.77 4.15 17.57
C GLY A 50 26.77 3.04 17.90
N ALA A 51 26.49 2.19 18.89
CA ALA A 51 27.33 1.05 19.24
C ALA A 51 26.95 -0.19 18.41
N PHE A 52 27.50 -0.29 17.19
CA PHE A 52 27.19 -1.40 16.28
C PHE A 52 27.91 -2.72 16.59
N ALA A 53 29.01 -2.70 17.35
CA ALA A 53 29.78 -3.91 17.66
C ALA A 53 28.95 -4.97 18.43
N PRO A 54 28.19 -4.61 19.49
CA PRO A 54 27.25 -5.53 20.13
C PRO A 54 26.22 -6.12 19.16
N TYR A 55 25.68 -5.31 18.25
CA TYR A 55 24.70 -5.76 17.26
C TYR A 55 25.30 -6.75 16.26
N LEU A 56 26.48 -6.45 15.71
CA LEU A 56 27.18 -7.36 14.79
C LEU A 56 27.61 -8.66 15.48
N SER A 57 28.07 -8.58 16.73
CA SER A 57 28.42 -9.76 17.52
C SER A 57 27.20 -10.62 17.82
N TRP A 58 26.03 -10.00 18.08
CA TRP A 58 24.77 -10.70 18.26
C TRP A 58 24.33 -11.42 16.98
N ILE A 59 24.39 -10.75 15.81
CA ILE A 59 24.07 -11.38 14.53
C ILE A 59 25.00 -12.57 14.28
N GLY A 60 26.31 -12.42 14.54
CA GLY A 60 27.28 -13.51 14.36
C GLY A 60 26.96 -14.73 15.22
N SER A 61 26.54 -14.50 16.48
CA SER A 61 26.21 -15.56 17.43
C SER A 61 24.84 -16.22 17.16
N HIS A 62 23.90 -15.46 16.58
CA HIS A 62 22.51 -15.89 16.33
C HIS A 62 22.13 -15.81 14.85
N LEU A 63 23.06 -16.13 13.95
CA LEU A 63 22.92 -15.91 12.51
C LEU A 63 21.66 -16.57 11.93
N ILE A 64 21.37 -17.80 12.34
CA ILE A 64 20.20 -18.55 11.86
C ILE A 64 18.89 -17.86 12.28
N ALA A 65 18.81 -17.36 13.51
CA ALA A 65 17.63 -16.65 14.00
C ALA A 65 17.43 -15.32 13.24
N PHE A 66 18.53 -14.59 13.01
CA PHE A 66 18.52 -13.38 12.19
C PHE A 66 18.06 -13.64 10.75
N LEU A 67 18.62 -14.67 10.09
CA LEU A 67 18.25 -15.05 8.72
C LEU A 67 16.80 -15.53 8.64
N GLY A 68 16.32 -16.29 9.62
CA GLY A 68 14.94 -16.76 9.71
C GLY A 68 13.95 -15.59 9.76
N TYR A 69 14.20 -14.61 10.64
CA TYR A 69 13.41 -13.38 10.73
C TYR A 69 13.35 -12.60 9.41
N ARG A 70 14.52 -12.43 8.76
CA ARG A 70 14.61 -11.70 7.48
C ARG A 70 13.94 -12.45 6.35
N ALA A 71 14.14 -13.76 6.26
CA ALA A 71 13.51 -14.61 5.26
C ALA A 71 11.98 -14.56 5.38
N LEU A 72 11.44 -14.63 6.60
CA LEU A 72 9.99 -14.57 6.83
C LEU A 72 9.39 -13.26 6.29
N SER A 73 10.06 -12.13 6.58
CA SER A 73 9.66 -10.82 6.07
C SER A 73 9.75 -10.75 4.54
N ILE A 74 10.84 -11.22 3.93
CA ILE A 74 11.04 -11.20 2.48
C ILE A 74 9.99 -12.08 1.78
N ILE A 75 9.76 -13.29 2.26
CA ILE A 75 8.76 -14.22 1.71
C ILE A 75 7.37 -13.58 1.73
N ALA A 76 7.02 -12.89 2.82
CA ALA A 76 5.73 -12.22 2.93
C ALA A 76 5.53 -11.15 1.86
N PHE A 77 6.55 -10.31 1.60
CA PHE A 77 6.49 -9.30 0.54
C PHE A 77 6.52 -9.91 -0.87
N VAL A 78 7.28 -10.98 -1.09
CA VAL A 78 7.28 -11.72 -2.36
C VAL A 78 5.90 -12.30 -2.66
N ALA A 79 5.21 -12.84 -1.65
CA ALA A 79 3.86 -13.35 -1.80
C ALA A 79 2.84 -12.27 -2.21
N LEU A 80 3.12 -10.99 -1.90
CA LEU A 80 2.28 -9.84 -2.22
C LEU A 80 2.67 -9.14 -3.53
N ILE A 81 3.69 -9.61 -4.25
CA ILE A 81 4.27 -8.87 -5.41
C ILE A 81 3.25 -8.56 -6.52
N SER A 82 2.29 -9.45 -6.75
CA SER A 82 1.26 -9.30 -7.78
C SER A 82 -0.02 -8.62 -7.27
N LEU A 83 -0.11 -8.31 -5.97
CA LEU A 83 -1.27 -7.70 -5.33
C LEU A 83 -1.61 -6.32 -5.92
N PRO A 84 -0.67 -5.38 -6.14
CA PRO A 84 -0.99 -4.04 -6.66
C PRO A 84 -1.71 -4.09 -8.01
N PHE A 85 -1.22 -4.91 -8.94
CA PHE A 85 -1.85 -5.08 -10.26
C PHE A 85 -3.15 -5.88 -10.21
N THR A 86 -3.31 -6.76 -9.22
CA THR A 86 -4.56 -7.47 -9.01
C THR A 86 -5.64 -6.52 -8.49
N LEU A 87 -5.31 -5.68 -7.51
CA LEU A 87 -6.21 -4.63 -7.01
C LEU A 87 -6.58 -3.64 -8.12
N PHE A 88 -5.61 -3.18 -8.91
CA PHE A 88 -5.86 -2.33 -10.06
C PHE A 88 -6.92 -2.92 -11.00
N ARG A 89 -6.78 -4.20 -11.38
CA ARG A 89 -7.75 -4.87 -12.26
C ARG A 89 -9.12 -5.00 -11.64
N ILE A 90 -9.21 -5.27 -10.34
CA ILE A 90 -10.49 -5.38 -9.63
C ILE A 90 -11.16 -4.00 -9.58
N ILE A 91 -10.43 -2.95 -9.20
CA ILE A 91 -10.96 -1.59 -9.08
C ILE A 91 -11.45 -1.08 -10.43
N VAL A 92 -10.64 -1.22 -11.49
CA VAL A 92 -11.06 -0.81 -12.84
C VAL A 92 -12.28 -1.60 -13.31
N ALA A 93 -12.36 -2.90 -13.01
CA ALA A 93 -13.54 -3.69 -13.36
C ALA A 93 -14.79 -3.23 -12.62
N GLN A 94 -14.70 -2.90 -11.32
CA GLN A 94 -15.82 -2.36 -10.55
C GLN A 94 -16.23 -0.97 -11.01
N GLU A 95 -15.28 -0.11 -11.37
CA GLU A 95 -15.59 1.21 -11.93
C GLU A 95 -16.30 1.12 -13.29
N ILE A 96 -15.92 0.18 -14.16
CA ILE A 96 -16.61 -0.02 -15.45
C ILE A 96 -18.04 -0.53 -15.23
N LEU A 97 -18.23 -1.53 -14.37
CA LEU A 97 -19.57 -2.05 -14.05
C LEU A 97 -20.47 -0.95 -13.45
N GLY A 98 -19.90 -0.09 -12.61
CA GLY A 98 -20.60 1.05 -12.04
C GLY A 98 -21.11 2.08 -13.05
N ILE A 99 -20.38 2.25 -14.16
CA ILE A 99 -20.79 3.17 -15.24
C ILE A 99 -21.95 2.57 -16.03
N GLU A 100 -21.90 1.27 -16.34
CA GLU A 100 -22.99 0.57 -17.05
C GLU A 100 -24.31 0.58 -16.25
N GLU A 101 -24.26 0.44 -14.92
CA GLU A 101 -25.46 0.52 -14.07
C GLU A 101 -26.05 1.93 -14.03
N VAL A 102 -25.21 2.98 -14.01
CA VAL A 102 -25.67 4.37 -14.00
C VAL A 102 -26.31 4.74 -15.35
N GLU A 103 -25.66 4.39 -16.47
CA GLU A 103 -26.20 4.64 -17.82
C GLU A 103 -27.53 3.89 -18.06
N GLN A 104 -27.68 2.66 -17.53
CA GLN A 104 -28.95 1.93 -17.60
C GLN A 104 -30.04 2.50 -16.70
N THR A 105 -29.67 3.16 -15.60
CA THR A 105 -30.65 3.79 -14.69
C THR A 105 -31.09 5.15 -15.23
N GLU A 106 -30.18 5.93 -15.83
CA GLU A 106 -30.50 7.18 -16.50
C GLU A 106 -31.41 6.93 -17.72
N ASN A 107 -31.09 5.96 -18.60
CA ASN A 107 -31.96 5.62 -19.72
C ASN A 107 -33.34 5.09 -19.29
N LYS A 108 -33.45 4.34 -18.18
CA LYS A 108 -34.75 3.88 -17.67
C LYS A 108 -35.58 4.98 -17.02
N THR A 109 -34.93 6.03 -16.52
CA THR A 109 -35.64 7.18 -15.95
C THR A 109 -36.12 8.10 -17.07
N GLU A 110 -35.34 8.25 -18.14
CA GLU A 110 -35.74 8.99 -19.35
C GLU A 110 -36.81 8.28 -20.19
N GLU A 111 -36.83 6.93 -20.24
CA GLU A 111 -37.89 6.17 -20.94
C GLU A 111 -39.18 6.00 -20.13
N SER A 112 -39.22 6.37 -18.84
CA SER A 112 -40.41 6.18 -17.99
C SER A 112 -41.28 7.44 -17.81
N ASP A 113 -40.87 8.58 -18.39
CA ASP A 113 -41.61 9.85 -18.34
C ASP A 113 -42.40 10.18 -19.63
N GLU A 114 -42.50 9.23 -20.56
CA GLU A 114 -43.36 9.34 -21.75
C GLU A 114 -44.46 8.26 -21.77
N GLU A 115 -45.42 8.30 -20.84
CA GLU A 115 -46.78 7.82 -21.12
C GLU A 115 -47.79 8.22 -20.01
N ASP A 116 -48.90 8.85 -20.45
CA ASP A 116 -50.19 9.12 -19.77
C ASP A 116 -50.38 10.33 -18.83
N GLN A 117 -50.82 11.48 -19.38
CA GLN A 117 -52.17 12.10 -19.20
C GLN A 117 -52.25 13.64 -19.44
N PRO A 118 -53.45 14.22 -19.72
CA PRO A 118 -53.63 15.38 -20.59
C PRO A 118 -53.75 16.75 -19.88
N GLN A 119 -53.45 17.79 -20.65
CA GLN A 119 -53.82 19.22 -20.55
C GLN A 119 -54.50 19.70 -19.24
N GLN A 120 -53.79 20.54 -18.49
CA GLN A 120 -54.37 21.76 -17.92
C GLN A 120 -53.30 22.86 -17.76
N GLU A 121 -53.55 23.99 -18.40
CA GLU A 121 -52.74 25.20 -18.42
C GLU A 121 -52.63 25.85 -17.04
N ASP A 122 -51.58 26.66 -16.91
CA ASP A 122 -51.42 27.76 -15.95
C ASP A 122 -50.60 27.46 -14.68
N SER A 123 -49.30 27.20 -14.88
CA SER A 123 -48.21 27.61 -13.97
C SER A 123 -46.88 27.72 -14.72
N GLN A 124 -46.90 28.24 -15.95
CA GLN A 124 -45.72 28.63 -16.71
C GLN A 124 -45.22 30.00 -16.23
N LYS A 125 -44.36 30.04 -15.20
CA LYS A 125 -43.39 31.16 -15.07
C LYS A 125 -42.24 31.02 -14.06
N LEU A 126 -42.04 29.88 -13.40
CA LEU A 126 -40.93 29.74 -12.43
C LEU A 126 -39.94 28.59 -12.70
N GLU A 127 -40.22 27.68 -13.63
CA GLU A 127 -39.31 26.57 -13.95
C GLU A 127 -38.43 26.80 -15.19
N GLU A 128 -38.80 27.73 -16.07
CA GLU A 128 -38.02 28.03 -17.27
C GLU A 128 -36.67 28.70 -16.97
N THR A 129 -36.56 29.44 -15.84
CA THR A 129 -35.33 30.16 -15.48
C THR A 129 -34.27 29.26 -14.83
N ALA A 130 -34.65 28.13 -14.23
CA ALA A 130 -33.71 27.18 -13.62
C ALA A 130 -33.16 26.17 -14.64
N GLY A 131 -33.98 25.79 -15.64
CA GLY A 131 -33.56 24.90 -16.73
C GLY A 131 -32.61 25.54 -17.74
N GLU A 132 -32.70 26.86 -17.97
CA GLU A 132 -31.75 27.56 -18.84
C GLU A 132 -30.39 27.80 -18.19
N LEU A 133 -30.32 28.00 -16.87
CA LEU A 133 -29.04 28.17 -16.15
C LEU A 133 -28.22 26.88 -16.11
N LEU A 134 -28.86 25.70 -16.03
CA LEU A 134 -28.17 24.40 -16.09
C LEU A 134 -27.82 23.97 -17.52
N LYS A 135 -28.54 24.42 -18.55
CA LYS A 135 -28.17 24.20 -19.96
C LYS A 135 -27.09 25.17 -20.46
N GLN A 136 -26.94 26.35 -19.86
CA GLN A 136 -25.83 27.26 -20.16
C GLN A 136 -24.49 26.80 -19.56
N GLU A 137 -24.47 26.16 -18.38
CA GLU A 137 -23.24 25.53 -17.87
C GLU A 137 -22.80 24.31 -18.71
N ALA A 138 -23.68 23.73 -19.52
CA ALA A 138 -23.38 22.59 -20.39
C ALA A 138 -23.03 22.97 -21.84
N LYS A 139 -23.11 24.26 -22.24
CA LYS A 139 -22.96 24.67 -23.65
C LYS A 139 -21.88 25.72 -23.94
N ASP A 140 -21.26 26.33 -22.93
CA ASP A 140 -20.19 27.33 -23.09
C ASP A 140 -18.79 26.84 -22.68
N THR A 141 -18.48 25.56 -22.90
CA THR A 141 -17.09 25.08 -22.83
C THR A 141 -16.72 24.22 -24.04
N ASP A 142 -17.12 24.68 -25.22
CA ASP A 142 -16.63 24.16 -26.50
C ASP A 142 -16.19 25.34 -27.37
N GLU A 143 -15.09 25.98 -26.97
CA GLU A 143 -14.18 26.74 -27.85
C GLU A 143 -12.97 27.24 -27.04
N THR A 144 -12.08 26.32 -26.64
CA THR A 144 -10.62 26.55 -26.53
C THR A 144 -9.93 25.27 -26.02
N GLY A 145 -9.10 24.65 -26.86
CA GLY A 145 -7.97 23.85 -26.37
C GLY A 145 -8.29 22.51 -25.71
N ASN A 146 -8.90 21.59 -26.47
CA ASN A 146 -8.79 20.13 -26.38
C ASN A 146 -7.96 19.54 -25.21
N THR A 147 -8.56 19.44 -24.01
CA THR A 147 -8.26 18.35 -23.07
C THR A 147 -9.58 17.89 -22.43
N PRO A 148 -9.98 16.61 -22.57
CA PRO A 148 -11.23 16.14 -22.00
C PRO A 148 -11.14 16.14 -20.47
N ILE A 149 -11.97 16.96 -19.84
CA ILE A 149 -12.14 17.14 -18.37
C ILE A 149 -12.50 15.80 -17.67
N LEU A 150 -12.86 14.76 -18.44
CA LEU A 150 -13.20 13.41 -17.96
C LEU A 150 -12.03 12.41 -17.92
N SER A 151 -10.84 12.73 -18.47
CA SER A 151 -9.73 11.77 -18.60
C SER A 151 -8.98 11.45 -17.30
N TRP A 152 -9.12 12.29 -16.26
CA TRP A 152 -8.43 12.14 -14.97
C TRP A 152 -9.26 11.39 -13.89
N ARG A 153 -10.46 10.92 -14.23
CA ARG A 153 -11.36 10.23 -13.28
C ARG A 153 -10.88 8.78 -13.03
N GLY A 154 -10.25 8.52 -11.88
CA GLY A 154 -9.97 7.19 -11.31
C GLY A 154 -8.83 6.38 -11.93
N LYS A 155 -8.81 6.22 -13.26
CA LYS A 155 -7.91 5.32 -13.98
C LYS A 155 -6.42 5.67 -13.82
N GLY A 156 -6.07 6.95 -13.91
CA GLY A 156 -4.69 7.42 -13.75
C GLY A 156 -4.12 7.14 -12.36
N PHE A 157 -4.91 7.41 -11.31
CA PHE A 157 -4.52 7.13 -9.93
C PHE A 157 -4.41 5.63 -9.64
N ALA A 158 -5.27 4.82 -10.24
CA ALA A 158 -5.20 3.37 -10.11
C ALA A 158 -3.93 2.78 -10.75
N VAL A 159 -3.51 3.30 -11.92
CA VAL A 159 -2.25 2.92 -12.57
C VAL A 159 -1.05 3.35 -11.71
N LEU A 160 -1.05 4.60 -11.23
CA LEU A 160 0.01 5.08 -10.34
C LEU A 160 0.12 4.21 -9.08
N ALA A 161 -1.00 3.91 -8.42
CA ALA A 161 -1.05 3.06 -7.23
C ALA A 161 -0.49 1.65 -7.49
N ALA A 162 -0.78 1.08 -8.67
CA ALA A 162 -0.26 -0.23 -9.05
C ALA A 162 1.27 -0.22 -9.20
N TRP A 163 1.78 0.80 -9.90
CA TRP A 163 3.22 0.94 -10.14
C TRP A 163 4.00 1.32 -8.89
N THR A 164 3.51 2.27 -8.09
CA THR A 164 4.15 2.62 -6.81
C THR A 164 4.10 1.44 -5.85
N GLY A 165 2.99 0.69 -5.81
CA GLY A 165 2.88 -0.52 -5.01
C GLY A 165 3.90 -1.58 -5.43
N LEU A 166 4.01 -1.88 -6.73
CA LEU A 166 4.97 -2.86 -7.24
C LEU A 166 6.41 -2.44 -6.97
N LEU A 167 6.77 -1.19 -7.31
CA LEU A 167 8.12 -0.66 -7.08
C LEU A 167 8.45 -0.62 -5.59
N GLY A 168 7.49 -0.28 -4.73
CA GLY A 168 7.65 -0.30 -3.29
C GLY A 168 7.99 -1.70 -2.76
N ILE A 169 7.26 -2.74 -3.21
CA ILE A 169 7.55 -4.14 -2.86
C ILE A 169 8.93 -4.56 -3.36
N ILE A 170 9.29 -4.22 -4.60
CA ILE A 170 10.60 -4.56 -5.19
C ILE A 170 11.74 -3.90 -4.40
N LEU A 171 11.64 -2.61 -4.10
CA LEU A 171 12.67 -1.90 -3.34
C LEU A 171 12.78 -2.42 -1.91
N TYR A 172 11.64 -2.70 -1.26
CA TYR A 172 11.63 -3.30 0.07
C TYR A 172 12.34 -4.66 0.08
N THR A 173 11.99 -5.54 -0.86
CA THR A 173 12.56 -6.89 -0.96
C THR A 173 14.05 -6.87 -1.29
N ILE A 174 14.47 -6.12 -2.31
CA ILE A 174 15.88 -6.02 -2.70
C ILE A 174 16.70 -5.38 -1.57
N GLY A 175 16.23 -4.27 -1.01
CA GLY A 175 16.91 -3.59 0.10
C GLY A 175 17.06 -4.51 1.33
N SER A 176 16.01 -5.27 1.65
CA SER A 176 16.05 -6.27 2.72
C SER A 176 17.04 -7.39 2.43
N VAL A 177 17.07 -7.94 1.21
CA VAL A 177 18.01 -9.00 0.82
C VAL A 177 19.45 -8.50 0.91
N VAL A 178 19.76 -7.35 0.30
CA VAL A 178 21.12 -6.78 0.29
C VAL A 178 21.58 -6.45 1.70
N SER A 179 20.73 -5.81 2.52
CA SER A 179 21.04 -5.50 3.92
C SER A 179 21.30 -6.77 4.74
N THR A 180 20.51 -7.82 4.52
CA THR A 180 20.64 -9.10 5.22
C THR A 180 21.95 -9.79 4.86
N LEU A 181 22.26 -9.90 3.56
CA LEU A 181 23.49 -10.52 3.08
C LEU A 181 24.73 -9.77 3.56
N TYR A 182 24.71 -8.44 3.46
CA TYR A 182 25.82 -7.62 3.93
C TYR A 182 26.05 -7.77 5.44
N SER A 183 24.98 -7.70 6.24
CA SER A 183 25.07 -7.86 7.70
C SER A 183 25.54 -9.26 8.08
N ALA A 184 25.04 -10.30 7.41
CA ALA A 184 25.44 -11.68 7.64
C ALA A 184 26.94 -11.88 7.37
N VAL A 185 27.45 -11.37 6.25
CA VAL A 185 28.87 -11.46 5.89
C VAL A 185 29.75 -10.72 6.90
N VAL A 186 29.40 -9.47 7.25
CA VAL A 186 30.18 -8.68 8.21
C VAL A 186 30.16 -9.28 9.61
N SER A 187 29.04 -9.89 10.01
CA SER A 187 28.86 -10.50 11.33
C SER A 187 29.51 -11.88 11.48
N ASN A 188 29.90 -12.52 10.37
CA ASN A 188 30.41 -13.89 10.42
C ASN A 188 31.78 -13.93 11.11
N GLY A 189 31.84 -14.60 12.27
CA GLY A 189 33.03 -14.61 13.13
C GLY A 189 33.35 -13.27 13.81
N PHE A 190 32.41 -12.32 13.80
CA PHE A 190 32.59 -11.00 14.43
C PHE A 190 32.52 -11.12 15.96
N THR A 191 33.46 -10.47 16.65
CA THR A 191 33.49 -10.35 18.12
C THR A 191 33.46 -8.89 18.53
N ILE A 192 33.17 -8.60 19.80
CA ILE A 192 33.09 -7.21 20.32
C ILE A 192 34.42 -6.45 20.14
N HIS A 193 35.55 -7.15 20.04
CA HIS A 193 36.87 -6.57 19.82
C HIS A 193 37.25 -6.42 18.34
N THR A 194 36.44 -6.96 17.42
CA THR A 194 36.66 -6.86 15.99
C THR A 194 36.38 -5.43 15.53
N THR A 195 37.28 -4.86 14.73
CA THR A 195 37.09 -3.53 14.15
C THR A 195 35.94 -3.55 13.16
N ILE A 196 35.01 -2.60 13.31
CA ILE A 196 33.85 -2.48 12.43
C ILE A 196 34.33 -1.93 11.08
N PRO A 197 33.90 -2.52 9.94
CA PRO A 197 34.19 -1.95 8.63
C PRO A 197 33.73 -0.50 8.56
N GLY A 198 34.60 0.43 8.12
CA GLY A 198 34.30 1.86 8.10
C GLY A 198 33.10 2.26 7.23
N ASN A 199 32.70 1.39 6.29
CA ASN A 199 31.52 1.58 5.44
C ASN A 199 30.23 0.97 6.03
N PHE A 200 30.28 0.26 7.16
CA PHE A 200 29.13 -0.49 7.69
C PHE A 200 27.95 0.43 8.01
N GLN A 201 28.19 1.52 8.74
CA GLN A 201 27.14 2.45 9.12
C GLN A 201 26.48 3.09 7.89
N ILE A 202 27.29 3.51 6.91
CA ILE A 202 26.80 4.15 5.68
C ILE A 202 25.92 3.15 4.90
N ILE A 203 26.43 1.94 4.64
CA ILE A 203 25.69 0.93 3.87
C ILE A 203 24.41 0.51 4.60
N SER A 204 24.48 0.29 5.92
CA SER A 204 23.32 -0.06 6.74
C SER A 204 22.25 1.02 6.72
N ALA A 205 22.65 2.30 6.88
CA ALA A 205 21.74 3.44 6.82
C ALA A 205 21.12 3.60 5.42
N THR A 206 21.92 3.54 4.35
CA THR A 206 21.43 3.65 2.97
C THR A 206 20.41 2.55 2.65
N MET A 207 20.71 1.29 2.98
CA MET A 207 19.78 0.19 2.73
C MET A 207 18.51 0.31 3.56
N THR A 208 18.61 0.84 4.78
CA THR A 208 17.45 1.10 5.64
C THR A 208 16.54 2.19 5.07
N ILE A 209 17.12 3.29 4.56
CA ILE A 209 16.37 4.35 3.85
C ILE A 209 15.70 3.79 2.59
N ILE A 210 16.42 3.03 1.76
CA ILE A 210 15.85 2.43 0.55
C ILE A 210 14.65 1.52 0.90
N THR A 211 14.80 0.70 1.94
CA THR A 211 13.78 -0.30 2.32
C THR A 211 12.54 0.36 2.93
N TYR A 212 12.71 1.16 3.99
CA TYR A 212 11.58 1.64 4.79
C TYR A 212 11.11 3.04 4.40
N THR A 213 11.98 3.91 3.90
CA THR A 213 11.57 5.23 3.41
C THR A 213 11.09 5.15 1.98
N VAL A 214 11.94 4.72 1.05
CA VAL A 214 11.58 4.74 -0.38
C VAL A 214 10.58 3.63 -0.68
N GLY A 215 10.90 2.38 -0.31
CA GLY A 215 10.00 1.24 -0.47
C GLY A 215 8.70 1.40 0.32
N GLY A 216 8.81 1.69 1.62
CA GLY A 216 7.66 1.92 2.50
C GLY A 216 6.81 3.15 2.10
N GLY A 217 7.44 4.24 1.66
CA GLY A 217 6.74 5.43 1.17
C GLY A 217 5.98 5.20 -0.13
N LEU A 218 6.56 4.46 -1.09
CA LEU A 218 5.86 4.07 -2.31
C LEU A 218 4.67 3.14 -2.02
N LEU A 219 4.82 2.22 -1.06
CA LEU A 219 3.72 1.41 -0.54
C LEU A 219 2.64 2.28 0.13
N ALA A 220 3.02 3.29 0.91
CA ALA A 220 2.09 4.23 1.53
C ALA A 220 1.25 4.95 0.47
N ILE A 221 1.88 5.42 -0.60
CA ILE A 221 1.20 6.06 -1.75
C ILE A 221 0.22 5.08 -2.41
N ALA A 222 0.63 3.84 -2.62
CA ALA A 222 -0.25 2.80 -3.19
C ALA A 222 -1.47 2.55 -2.29
N CYS A 223 -1.25 2.38 -0.98
CA CYS A 223 -2.32 2.21 0.01
C CYS A 223 -3.25 3.42 0.07
N LEU A 224 -2.72 4.64 -0.03
CA LEU A 224 -3.49 5.88 -0.04
C LEU A 224 -4.41 5.91 -1.25
N PHE A 225 -3.89 5.71 -2.45
CA PHE A 225 -4.71 5.79 -3.67
C PHE A 225 -5.72 4.65 -3.75
N PHE A 226 -5.32 3.40 -3.47
CA PHE A 226 -6.27 2.29 -3.46
C PHE A 226 -7.34 2.46 -2.38
N GLY A 227 -6.98 2.90 -1.17
CA GLY A 227 -7.92 3.17 -0.09
C GLY A 227 -8.89 4.31 -0.44
N ALA A 228 -8.37 5.43 -0.96
CA ALA A 228 -9.18 6.59 -1.32
C ALA A 228 -10.18 6.28 -2.44
N MET A 229 -9.80 5.50 -3.46
CA MET A 229 -10.71 5.08 -4.52
C MET A 229 -11.85 4.21 -3.99
N ILE A 230 -11.54 3.24 -3.13
CA ILE A 230 -12.57 2.36 -2.54
C ILE A 230 -13.52 3.15 -1.64
N VAL A 231 -12.99 4.02 -0.76
CA VAL A 231 -13.79 4.82 0.17
C VAL A 231 -14.66 5.85 -0.55
N ARG A 232 -14.13 6.52 -1.59
CA ARG A 232 -14.87 7.49 -2.39
C ARG A 232 -16.07 6.88 -3.08
N SER A 233 -15.88 5.71 -3.67
CA SER A 233 -16.95 4.96 -4.34
C SER A 233 -17.94 4.35 -3.33
N GLY A 234 -17.45 4.02 -2.14
CA GLY A 234 -18.25 3.61 -0.99
C GLY A 234 -19.14 2.40 -1.29
N VAL A 235 -20.25 2.31 -0.56
CA VAL A 235 -21.24 1.24 -0.71
C VAL A 235 -22.02 1.27 -2.04
N LYS A 236 -21.82 2.30 -2.87
CA LYS A 236 -22.43 2.35 -4.22
C LYS A 236 -21.80 1.33 -5.16
N LEU A 237 -20.49 1.08 -5.04
CA LEU A 237 -19.74 0.18 -5.93
C LEU A 237 -19.09 -0.98 -5.19
N TRP A 238 -19.05 -0.94 -3.85
CA TRP A 238 -18.31 -1.92 -3.06
C TRP A 238 -19.17 -2.50 -1.94
N PRO A 239 -19.00 -3.80 -1.60
CA PRO A 239 -19.55 -4.34 -0.37
C PRO A 239 -19.00 -3.60 0.87
N SER A 240 -19.78 -3.48 1.94
CA SER A 240 -19.39 -2.74 3.16
C SER A 240 -18.04 -3.18 3.74
N THR A 241 -17.69 -4.47 3.64
CA THR A 241 -16.39 -4.99 4.09
C THR A 241 -15.22 -4.40 3.31
N TRP A 242 -15.38 -4.15 2.01
CA TRP A 242 -14.36 -3.51 1.18
C TRP A 242 -14.16 -2.05 1.55
N VAL A 243 -15.23 -1.34 1.90
CA VAL A 243 -15.14 0.04 2.38
C VAL A 243 -14.33 0.11 3.68
N VAL A 244 -14.55 -0.82 4.62
CA VAL A 244 -13.72 -0.95 5.82
C VAL A 244 -12.25 -1.19 5.45
N TYR A 245 -11.97 -2.09 4.51
CA TYR A 245 -10.60 -2.29 4.03
C TYR A 245 -10.00 -1.02 3.40
N GLY A 246 -10.79 -0.23 2.69
CA GLY A 246 -10.39 1.07 2.17
C GLY A 246 -9.95 2.03 3.28
N TYR A 247 -10.72 2.14 4.36
CA TYR A 247 -10.33 2.93 5.53
C TYR A 247 -9.08 2.39 6.22
N THR A 248 -8.97 1.06 6.39
CA THR A 248 -7.75 0.48 6.96
C THR A 248 -6.53 0.76 6.09
N ALA A 249 -6.67 0.76 4.77
CA ALA A 249 -5.58 1.10 3.86
C ALA A 249 -5.14 2.56 4.00
N LEU A 250 -6.08 3.49 4.26
CA LEU A 250 -5.76 4.89 4.56
C LEU A 250 -5.01 5.03 5.89
N VAL A 251 -5.42 4.30 6.93
CA VAL A 251 -4.71 4.27 8.21
C VAL A 251 -3.29 3.70 8.03
N VAL A 252 -3.16 2.58 7.30
CA VAL A 252 -1.85 1.99 6.98
C VAL A 252 -0.98 2.97 6.20
N ALA A 253 -1.55 3.70 5.23
CA ALA A 253 -0.81 4.72 4.48
C ALA A 253 -0.29 5.83 5.39
N ALA A 254 -1.11 6.31 6.33
CA ALA A 254 -0.68 7.30 7.32
C ALA A 254 0.45 6.77 8.21
N LEU A 255 0.30 5.55 8.74
CA LEU A 255 1.33 4.91 9.57
C LEU A 255 2.64 4.71 8.81
N LEU A 256 2.59 4.19 7.57
CA LEU A 256 3.76 4.02 6.73
C LEU A 256 4.43 5.35 6.36
N SER A 257 3.65 6.42 6.19
CA SER A 257 4.18 7.76 5.91
C SER A 257 4.94 8.33 7.11
N VAL A 258 4.35 8.24 8.31
CA VAL A 258 5.01 8.64 9.57
C VAL A 258 6.28 7.81 9.80
N SER A 259 6.20 6.51 9.54
CA SER A 259 7.31 5.56 9.62
C SER A 259 8.46 5.94 8.68
N ALA A 260 8.15 6.27 7.42
CA ALA A 260 9.13 6.68 6.43
C ALA A 260 9.87 7.96 6.86
N VAL A 261 9.16 8.94 7.43
CA VAL A 261 9.74 10.18 7.96
C VAL A 261 10.65 9.89 9.15
N ALA A 262 10.22 9.05 10.09
CA ALA A 262 11.02 8.66 11.25
C ALA A 262 12.32 7.95 10.85
N VAL A 263 12.29 7.12 9.79
CA VAL A 263 13.49 6.46 9.27
C VAL A 263 14.41 7.44 8.54
N VAL A 264 13.90 8.44 7.83
CA VAL A 264 14.78 9.45 7.19
C VAL A 264 15.53 10.26 8.24
N SER A 265 14.85 10.66 9.32
CA SER A 265 15.46 11.48 10.37
C SER A 265 16.48 10.70 11.19
N ALA A 266 16.20 9.42 11.46
CA ALA A 266 17.11 8.52 12.17
C ALA A 266 17.01 7.10 11.62
N PRO A 267 17.83 6.72 10.62
CA PRO A 267 17.67 5.44 9.91
C PRO A 267 17.64 4.22 10.83
N ILE A 268 18.52 4.17 11.82
CA ILE A 268 18.67 3.00 12.69
C ILE A 268 17.61 2.98 13.78
N ALA A 269 17.39 4.10 14.49
CA ALA A 269 16.37 4.22 15.54
C ALA A 269 14.94 4.13 14.97
N GLY A 270 14.66 4.81 13.86
CA GLY A 270 13.37 4.76 13.17
C GLY A 270 13.03 3.36 12.69
N LYS A 271 14.02 2.59 12.19
CA LYS A 271 13.83 1.18 11.85
C LYS A 271 13.53 0.34 13.08
N ALA A 272 14.22 0.57 14.19
CA ALA A 272 14.05 -0.23 15.39
C ALA A 272 12.66 -0.07 16.01
N ALA A 273 12.11 1.14 16.04
CA ALA A 273 10.72 1.38 16.45
C ALA A 273 9.69 0.60 15.60
N LEU A 274 10.00 0.34 14.33
CA LEU A 274 9.12 -0.40 13.39
C LEU A 274 9.34 -1.91 13.41
N THR A 275 10.51 -2.35 13.87
CA THR A 275 10.97 -3.74 13.79
C THR A 275 11.19 -4.35 15.16
N THR A 276 10.73 -3.70 16.23
CA THR A 276 10.63 -4.30 17.55
C THR A 276 9.17 -4.44 17.92
N PRO A 277 8.81 -5.47 18.70
CA PRO A 277 7.44 -5.66 19.17
C PRO A 277 6.95 -4.57 20.15
N ALA A 278 7.62 -3.43 20.27
CA ALA A 278 7.17 -2.29 21.06
C ALA A 278 5.83 -1.69 20.58
N TYR A 279 5.30 -2.11 19.42
CA TYR A 279 3.93 -1.78 19.00
C TYR A 279 2.87 -2.81 19.48
N LEU A 280 3.29 -3.95 20.05
CA LEU A 280 2.42 -4.98 20.64
C LEU A 280 2.25 -4.82 22.17
N LEU A 281 3.05 -3.96 22.80
CA LEU A 281 2.98 -3.58 24.22
C LEU A 281 2.53 -2.12 24.32
#